data_AF-A0A6G1JP01-F1
#
_entry.id   AF-A0A6G1JP01-F1
#
_cell.length_a   1.000
_cell.length_b   1.000
_cell.length_c   1.000
_cell.angle_alpha   90.00
_cell.angle_beta   90.00
_cell.angle_gamma   90.00
#
_symmetry.space_group_name_H-M   'P 1'
#
loop_
_entity.id
_entity.type
_entity.pdbx_description
1 polymer ?
#
loop_
_entity_poly.entity_id
_entity_poly.type
_entity_poly.pdbx_seq_one_letter_code
_entity_poly.pdbx_strand_id
1 'polypeptide(L)'
;MVPSVSKLVHASSRLLPNMAIWNCQIRSGRNATFVTIVVSDEKAPFVIHENLLTSYSEFFRRALTGRTKEASERKIKVEGDALTFEFFYH
;
A
#
# COMPACT_ATOMS: atom_id res chain seq x y z
N MET A 1 -29.32 -13.96 -2.74
CA MET A 1 -28.67 -14.18 -4.05
C MET A 1 -28.06 -12.86 -4.49
N VAL A 2 -26.74 -12.73 -4.44
CA VAL A 2 -25.99 -11.53 -4.85
C VAL A 2 -25.30 -11.82 -6.19
N PRO A 3 -25.40 -10.94 -7.21
CA PRO A 3 -24.81 -11.22 -8.51
C PRO A 3 -23.30 -10.94 -8.52
N SER A 4 -22.57 -11.82 -9.20
CA SER A 4 -21.12 -11.83 -9.39
C SER A 4 -20.65 -10.78 -10.40
N VAL A 5 -19.57 -10.06 -10.08
CA VAL A 5 -19.07 -8.84 -10.76
C VAL A 5 -18.23 -9.15 -12.04
N SER A 6 -18.31 -10.36 -12.59
CA SER A 6 -17.33 -10.84 -13.60
C SER A 6 -17.56 -10.40 -15.05
N LYS A 7 -18.44 -9.44 -15.35
CA LYS A 7 -18.74 -9.07 -16.75
C LYS A 7 -18.72 -7.57 -16.94
N LEU A 8 -17.54 -6.96 -17.10
CA LEU A 8 -17.36 -5.66 -17.78
C LEU A 8 -15.87 -5.26 -17.87
N VAL A 9 -15.06 -6.04 -18.59
CA VAL A 9 -13.77 -5.60 -19.13
C VAL A 9 -13.61 -6.19 -20.52
N HIS A 10 -14.36 -5.68 -21.50
CA HIS A 10 -14.09 -5.90 -22.93
C HIS A 10 -14.80 -4.81 -23.74
N ALA A 11 -14.40 -3.54 -23.58
CA ALA A 11 -14.70 -2.53 -24.57
C ALA A 11 -13.79 -1.32 -24.43
N SER A 12 -13.07 -1.04 -25.52
CA SER A 12 -12.65 0.29 -25.96
C SER A 12 -11.51 0.97 -25.15
N SER A 13 -10.47 1.54 -25.75
CA SER A 13 -10.38 2.16 -27.07
C SER A 13 -8.92 2.17 -27.52
N ARG A 14 -8.69 1.77 -28.77
CA ARG A 14 -7.49 2.10 -29.54
C ARG A 14 -7.46 3.61 -29.82
N LEU A 15 -6.26 4.17 -29.73
CA LEU A 15 -5.75 5.38 -30.39
C LEU A 15 -6.28 6.73 -29.89
N LEU A 16 -5.40 7.55 -29.30
CA LEU A 16 -4.78 8.70 -29.99
C LEU A 16 -3.38 8.97 -29.39
N PRO A 17 -2.37 9.30 -30.23
CA PRO A 17 -1.05 9.72 -29.78
C PRO A 17 -0.99 11.23 -29.55
N ASN A 18 0.01 11.63 -28.76
CA ASN A 18 0.60 12.97 -28.68
C ASN A 18 0.18 13.87 -27.49
N MET A 19 0.97 13.69 -26.42
CA MET A 19 1.57 14.68 -25.51
C MET A 19 0.70 15.59 -24.62
N ALA A 20 0.90 15.33 -23.32
CA ALA A 20 0.98 16.29 -22.22
C ALA A 20 -0.28 17.09 -21.91
N ILE A 21 -1.15 16.52 -21.06
CA ILE A 21 -1.87 17.24 -20.00
C ILE A 21 -2.44 16.20 -19.01
N TRP A 22 -2.05 16.37 -17.76
CA TRP A 22 -2.59 15.76 -16.54
C TRP A 22 -2.31 14.29 -16.29
N ASN A 23 -1.10 14.06 -15.79
CA ASN A 23 -0.88 13.11 -14.71
C ASN A 23 -1.64 13.57 -13.44
N CYS A 24 -2.96 13.49 -13.44
CA CYS A 24 -3.75 13.43 -12.22
C CYS A 24 -4.19 11.98 -12.07
N GLN A 25 -3.25 11.18 -11.59
CA GLN A 25 -3.44 9.79 -11.27
C GLN A 25 -4.55 9.68 -10.22
N ILE A 26 -5.80 9.45 -10.65
CA ILE A 26 -6.78 8.76 -9.82
C ILE A 26 -6.29 7.31 -9.72
N ARG A 27 -5.22 7.13 -8.94
CA ARG A 27 -4.66 5.84 -8.57
C ARG A 27 -5.45 5.32 -7.36
N SER A 28 -6.79 5.42 -7.41
CA SER A 28 -7.66 4.65 -6.54
C SER A 28 -7.65 3.22 -7.07
N GLY A 29 -6.53 2.55 -6.82
CA GLY A 29 -6.29 1.19 -7.25
C GLY A 29 -7.24 0.26 -6.49
N ARG A 30 -7.96 -0.58 -7.22
CA ARG A 30 -8.94 -1.56 -6.71
C ARG A 30 -8.29 -2.71 -5.91
N ASN A 31 -7.12 -2.48 -5.29
CA ASN A 31 -6.35 -3.39 -4.44
C ASN A 31 -5.45 -2.56 -3.53
N ALA A 32 -6.04 -1.88 -2.54
CA ALA A 32 -5.26 -1.25 -1.48
C ALA A 32 -4.70 -2.36 -0.59
N THR A 33 -3.38 -2.57 -0.65
CA THR A 33 -2.68 -3.48 0.25
C THR A 33 -2.32 -2.75 1.55
N PHE A 34 -2.62 -3.38 2.68
CA PHE A 34 -2.36 -2.85 4.01
C PHE A 34 -1.31 -3.69 4.73
N VAL A 35 -0.61 -3.04 5.65
CA VAL A 35 0.44 -3.61 6.50
C VAL A 35 0.17 -3.20 7.94
N THR A 36 0.38 -4.14 8.85
CA THR A 36 0.25 -3.92 10.30
C THR A 36 1.62 -3.64 10.89
N ILE A 37 1.81 -2.47 11.48
CA ILE A 37 3.04 -2.12 12.21
C ILE A 37 2.76 -2.22 13.70
N VAL A 38 3.59 -2.98 14.39
CA VAL A 38 3.55 -3.08 15.86
C VAL A 38 4.80 -2.41 16.39
N VAL A 39 4.63 -1.28 17.06
CA VAL A 39 5.71 -0.58 17.75
C VAL A 39 5.85 -1.17 19.14
N SER A 40 7.08 -1.50 19.57
CA SER A 40 7.32 -2.21 20.84
C SER A 40 6.74 -1.50 22.08
N ASP A 41 6.70 -0.16 22.07
CA ASP A 41 6.20 0.63 23.20
C ASP A 41 4.67 0.79 23.20
N GLU A 42 4.01 0.47 22.08
CA GLU A 42 2.59 0.73 21.89
C GLU A 42 1.74 -0.53 21.93
N LYS A 43 0.62 -0.45 22.66
CA LYS A 43 -0.36 -1.54 22.72
C LYS A 43 -1.20 -1.66 21.45
N ALA A 44 -1.31 -0.59 20.67
CA ALA A 44 -2.15 -0.54 19.48
C ALA A 44 -1.32 -0.74 18.20
N PRO A 45 -1.72 -1.66 17.30
CA PRO A 45 -1.08 -1.78 16.00
C PRO A 45 -1.54 -0.70 15.03
N PHE A 46 -0.62 -0.18 14.22
CA PHE A 46 -0.94 0.74 13.12
C PHE A 46 -1.25 -0.02 11.85
N VAL A 47 -2.31 0.38 11.14
CA VAL A 47 -2.67 -0.19 9.83
C VAL A 47 -2.43 0.87 8.77
N ILE A 48 -1.41 0.66 7.94
CA ILE A 48 -0.96 1.64 6.94
C ILE A 48 -0.95 1.00 5.56
N HIS A 49 -1.16 1.81 4.52
CA HIS A 49 -0.99 1.37 3.14
C HIS A 49 0.45 0.92 2.86
N GLU A 50 0.61 -0.28 2.32
CA GLU A 50 1.91 -0.84 1.93
C GLU A 50 2.65 0.09 0.97
N ASN A 51 1.93 0.63 -0.02
CA ASN A 51 2.48 1.54 -1.02
C ASN A 51 3.05 2.81 -0.39
N LEU A 52 2.48 3.28 0.72
CA LEU A 52 2.99 4.47 1.42
C LEU A 52 4.37 4.15 2.00
N LEU A 53 4.46 3.08 2.81
CA LEU A 53 5.70 2.68 3.47
C LEU A 53 6.81 2.34 2.48
N THR A 54 6.48 1.61 1.42
CA THR A 54 7.45 1.18 0.40
C THR A 54 7.89 2.31 -0.53
N SER A 55 7.10 3.39 -0.66
CA SER A 55 7.50 4.58 -1.44
C SER A 55 8.43 5.50 -0.67
N TYR A 56 8.23 5.63 0.65
CA TYR A 56 9.03 6.53 1.49
C TYR A 56 10.28 5.87 2.08
N SER A 57 10.35 4.54 2.13
CA SER A 57 11.48 3.85 2.75
C SER A 57 11.85 2.56 2.02
N GLU A 58 13.14 2.47 1.66
CA GLU A 58 13.70 1.24 1.11
C GLU A 58 13.69 0.09 2.12
N PHE A 59 13.74 0.39 3.42
CA PHE A 59 13.65 -0.62 4.48
C PHE A 59 12.32 -1.37 4.39
N PHE A 60 11.20 -0.63 4.42
CA PHE A 60 9.87 -1.22 4.33
C PHE A 60 9.63 -1.87 2.97
N ARG A 61 10.17 -1.30 1.88
CA ARG A 61 10.15 -1.95 0.57
C ARG A 61 10.75 -3.34 0.62
N ARG A 62 11.98 -3.46 1.11
CA ARG A 62 12.68 -4.75 1.19
C ARG A 62 12.02 -5.72 2.18
N ALA A 63 11.50 -5.21 3.29
CA ALA A 63 10.82 -6.00 4.31
C ALA A 63 9.46 -6.55 3.83
N LEU A 64 8.76 -5.85 2.94
CA LEU A 64 7.40 -6.19 2.48
C LEU A 64 7.37 -6.89 1.12
N THR A 65 8.34 -6.62 0.24
CA THR A 65 8.44 -7.29 -1.07
C THR A 65 9.40 -8.48 -1.06
N GLY A 66 10.04 -8.78 0.07
CA GLY A 66 11.00 -9.87 0.24
C GLY A 66 10.35 -11.24 0.46
N ARG A 67 11.19 -12.25 0.73
CA ARG A 67 10.77 -13.59 1.20
C ARG A 67 10.89 -13.73 2.72
N THR A 68 10.72 -12.62 3.43
CA THR A 68 10.78 -12.61 4.89
C THR A 68 9.45 -13.10 5.47
N LYS A 69 9.48 -13.51 6.73
CA LYS A 69 8.25 -13.85 7.47
C LYS A 69 7.33 -12.63 7.56
N GLU A 70 7.91 -11.44 7.69
CA GLU A 70 7.19 -10.16 7.74
C GLU A 70 6.43 -9.85 6.45
N ALA A 71 7.01 -10.14 5.28
CA ALA A 71 6.34 -9.99 3.99
C ALA A 71 5.14 -10.94 3.85
N SER A 72 5.27 -12.17 4.36
CA SER A 72 4.22 -13.19 4.31
C SER A 72 3.07 -12.85 5.27
N GLU A 73 3.39 -12.38 6.47
CA GLU A 73 2.43 -12.02 7.51
C GLU A 73 1.90 -10.59 7.38
N ARG A 74 2.52 -9.76 6.52
CA ARG A 74 2.25 -8.32 6.37
C ARG A 74 2.25 -7.59 7.72
N LYS A 75 3.14 -8.03 8.61
CA LYS A 75 3.27 -7.54 9.97
C LYS A 75 4.74 -7.27 10.24
N ILE A 76 5.05 -6.03 10.62
CA ILE A 76 6.41 -5.62 10.96
C ILE A 76 6.41 -5.17 12.42
N LYS A 77 7.32 -5.74 13.20
CA LYS A 77 7.62 -5.25 14.54
C LYS A 77 8.78 -4.28 14.43
N VAL A 78 8.58 -3.04 14.87
CA VAL A 78 9.60 -1.99 14.85
C VAL A 78 9.94 -1.63 16.29
N GLU A 79 11.22 -1.56 16.60
CA GLU A 79 11.70 -1.01 17.86
C GLU A 79 11.88 0.50 17.70
N GLY A 80 11.21 1.28 18.55
CA GLY A 80 11.22 2.73 18.49
C GLY A 80 10.03 3.34 19.22
N ASP A 81 9.96 4.66 19.19
CA ASP A 81 8.89 5.43 19.82
C ASP A 81 7.67 5.54 18.91
N ALA A 82 6.49 5.33 19.50
CA ALA A 82 5.17 5.51 18.87
C ALA A 82 5.03 6.86 18.15
N LEU A 83 5.46 7.93 18.83
CA LEU A 83 5.36 9.30 18.35
C LEU A 83 6.12 9.51 17.04
N THR A 84 7.31 8.92 16.92
CA THR A 84 8.11 8.99 15.68
C THR A 84 7.39 8.34 14.52
N PHE A 85 6.65 7.27 14.80
CA PHE A 85 5.87 6.58 13.78
C PHE A 85 4.64 7.40 13.37
N GLU A 86 3.95 8.04 14.32
CA GLU A 86 2.83 8.95 14.06
C GLU A 86 3.22 10.11 13.13
N PHE A 87 4.36 10.75 13.39
CA PHE A 87 4.89 11.80 12.52
C PHE A 87 5.25 11.34 11.10
N PHE A 88 5.48 10.04 10.89
CA PHE A 88 5.89 9.52 9.57
C PHE A 88 4.71 9.35 8.60
N TYR A 89 3.49 9.16 9.10
CA TYR A 89 2.31 8.90 8.26
C TYR A 89 1.22 9.98 8.32
N HIS A 90 1.34 10.98 9.20
CA HIS A 90 0.55 12.21 9.20
C HIS A 90 1.16 13.26 8.25
#